data_AF-A0A529MF09-F1
#
_entry.id   AF-A0A529MF09-F1
#
_cell.length_a   1.000
_cell.length_b   1.000
_cell.length_c   1.000
_cell.angle_alpha   90.00
_cell.angle_beta   90.00
_cell.angle_gamma   90.00
#
_symmetry.space_group_name_H-M   'P 1'
#
loop_
_entity.id
_entity.type
_entity.pdbx_description
1 polymer ?
#
loop_
_entity_poly.entity_id
_entity_poly.type
_entity_poly.pdbx_seq_one_letter_code
_entity_poly.pdbx_strand_id
1 'polypeptide(L)' 'MPLQIVHHPDYDAGFAVNHRFPMSKYPLLMEALRMRGLAVPEALSMPEPAPAPWLKLAHAADYVDQVIACQVPEKIERE' A
#
# COMPACT_ATOMS: atom_id res chain seq x y z
N MET A 1 -11.54 -13.16 19.64
CA MET A 1 -11.24 -11.79 19.17
C MET A 1 -11.19 -11.81 17.65
N PRO A 2 -11.85 -10.88 16.95
CA PRO A 2 -11.77 -10.83 15.50
C PRO A 2 -10.36 -10.44 15.05
N LEU A 3 -9.91 -10.99 13.92
CA LEU A 3 -8.64 -10.64 13.31
C LEU A 3 -8.68 -9.16 12.90
N GLN A 4 -7.77 -8.35 13.44
CA GLN A 4 -7.64 -6.95 13.07
C GLN A 4 -6.94 -6.84 11.72
N ILE A 5 -7.54 -6.15 10.77
CA ILE A 5 -7.08 -6.05 9.39
C ILE A 5 -6.92 -4.58 9.03
N VAL A 6 -5.73 -4.21 8.55
CA VAL A 6 -5.45 -2.90 7.99
C VAL A 6 -5.44 -3.01 6.47
N HIS A 7 -6.27 -2.23 5.78
CA HIS A 7 -6.35 -2.25 4.31
C HIS A 7 -6.75 -0.88 3.77
N HIS A 8 -6.15 -0.50 2.64
CA HIS A 8 -6.52 0.68 1.87
C HIS A 8 -6.81 0.27 0.41
N PRO A 9 -7.85 0.80 -0.26
CA PRO A 9 -8.12 0.54 -1.68
C PRO A 9 -6.90 0.81 -2.59
N ASP A 10 -6.16 1.88 -2.33
CA ASP A 10 -4.95 2.27 -3.08
C ASP A 10 -3.76 1.30 -2.95
N TYR A 11 -3.90 0.20 -2.20
CA TYR A 11 -2.92 -0.89 -2.28
C TYR A 11 -2.96 -1.60 -3.64
N ASP A 12 -4.00 -1.35 -4.45
CA ASP A 12 -3.99 -1.61 -5.89
C ASP A 12 -3.78 -0.30 -6.68
N ALA A 13 -2.60 -0.13 -7.26
CA ALA A 13 -2.27 1.01 -8.11
C ALA A 13 -2.85 0.89 -9.54
N GLY A 14 -3.59 -0.18 -9.85
CA GLY A 14 -4.23 -0.37 -11.16
C GLY A 14 -3.26 -0.70 -12.29
N PHE A 15 -2.17 -1.41 -11.98
CA PHE A 15 -1.20 -1.84 -12.99
C PHE A 15 -1.83 -2.79 -14.03
N ALA A 16 -1.20 -2.86 -15.21
CA ALA A 16 -1.58 -3.80 -16.25
C ALA A 16 -1.55 -5.25 -15.74
N VAL A 17 -2.44 -6.11 -16.25
CA VAL A 17 -2.62 -7.50 -15.77
C VAL A 17 -1.33 -8.33 -15.83
N ASN A 18 -0.46 -8.03 -16.80
CA ASN A 18 0.83 -8.67 -17.02
C ASN A 18 2.01 -7.95 -16.32
N HIS A 19 1.73 -6.98 -15.45
CA HIS A 19 2.75 -6.30 -14.67
C HIS A 19 3.45 -7.29 -13.73
N ARG A 20 4.78 -7.16 -13.58
CA ARG A 20 5.61 -8.08 -12.78
C ARG A 20 5.20 -8.16 -11.31
N PHE A 21 4.58 -7.11 -10.81
CA PHE A 21 4.03 -7.05 -9.46
C PHE A 21 2.50 -7.12 -9.50
N PRO A 22 1.90 -8.27 -9.11
CA PRO A 22 0.46 -8.48 -9.20
C PRO A 22 -0.26 -7.83 -8.01
N MET A 23 -0.52 -6.52 -8.09
CA MET A 23 -1.21 -5.77 -7.02
C MET A 23 -2.66 -6.21 -6.82
N SER A 24 -3.31 -6.74 -7.86
CA SER A 24 -4.69 -7.26 -7.78
C SER A 24 -4.89 -8.30 -6.66
N LYS A 25 -3.81 -8.93 -6.16
CA LYS A 25 -3.89 -9.84 -5.00
C LYS A 25 -4.45 -9.18 -3.75
N TYR A 26 -4.25 -7.87 -3.54
CA TYR A 26 -4.72 -7.18 -2.34
C TYR A 26 -6.25 -7.05 -2.31
N PRO A 27 -6.93 -6.48 -3.33
CA PRO A 27 -8.38 -6.45 -3.36
C PRO A 27 -9.00 -7.86 -3.41
N LEU A 28 -8.39 -8.79 -4.15
CA LEU A 28 -8.86 -10.19 -4.21
C LEU A 28 -8.80 -10.88 -2.85
N LEU A 29 -7.74 -10.65 -2.06
CA LEU A 29 -7.66 -11.17 -0.69
C LEU A 29 -8.79 -10.60 0.17
N MET A 30 -9.07 -9.30 0.08
CA MET A 30 -10.14 -8.66 0.84
C MET A 30 -11.52 -9.19 0.47
N GLU A 31 -11.79 -9.41 -0.82
CA GLU A 31 -13.01 -10.08 -1.28
C GLU A 31 -13.12 -11.49 -0.67
N ALA A 32 -12.05 -12.26 -0.72
CA ALA A 32 -11.99 -13.61 -0.19
C ALA A 32 -12.20 -13.66 1.34
N LEU A 33 -11.74 -12.65 2.08
CA LEU A 33 -11.96 -12.51 3.53
C LEU A 33 -13.39 -12.09 3.85
N ARG A 34 -14.00 -11.19 3.05
CA ARG A 34 -15.41 -10.78 3.20
C ARG A 34 -16.35 -11.96 2.97
N MET A 35 -16.13 -12.75 1.91
CA MET A 35 -16.93 -13.96 1.62
C MET A 35 -16.90 -14.98 2.75
N ARG A 36 -15.82 -15.00 3.55
CA ARG A 36 -15.66 -15.90 4.71
C ARG A 36 -16.16 -15.29 6.03
N GLY A 37 -16.67 -14.06 6.01
CA GLY A 37 -17.09 -13.34 7.22
C GLY A 37 -15.94 -12.94 8.14
N LEU A 38 -14.70 -12.88 7.64
CA LEU A 38 -13.50 -12.57 8.43
C LEU A 38 -13.16 -11.08 8.43
N ALA A 39 -13.52 -10.36 7.37
CA ALA A 39 -13.31 -8.91 7.24
C ALA A 39 -14.56 -8.15 7.71
N VAL A 40 -14.84 -8.21 9.02
CA VAL A 40 -15.97 -7.50 9.63
C VAL A 40 -15.65 -6.01 9.81
N PRO A 41 -16.62 -5.09 9.62
CA PRO A 41 -16.37 -3.64 9.69
C PRO A 41 -15.67 -3.19 10.97
N GLU A 42 -15.99 -3.78 12.11
CA GLU A 42 -15.45 -3.42 13.43
C GLU A 42 -13.98 -3.83 13.63
N ALA A 43 -13.46 -4.69 12.75
CA ALA A 43 -12.08 -5.16 12.79
C ALA A 43 -11.26 -4.65 11.58
N LEU A 44 -11.84 -3.75 10.78
CA LEU A 44 -11.19 -3.12 9.64
C LEU A 44 -10.74 -1.72 10.00
N SER A 45 -9.48 -1.42 9.72
CA SER A 45 -8.91 -0.08 9.85
C SER A 45 -8.33 0.37 8.52
N MET A 46 -8.72 1.55 8.07
CA MET A 46 -8.13 2.18 6.91
C MET A 46 -6.97 3.07 7.37
N PRO A 47 -5.73 2.80 6.93
CA PRO A 47 -4.58 3.58 7.36
C PRO A 47 -4.48 4.90 6.58
N GLU A 48 -3.92 5.90 7.24
CA GLU A 48 -3.47 7.14 6.59
C GLU A 48 -2.01 6.99 6.10
N PRO A 49 -1.56 7.84 5.15
CA PRO A 49 -0.16 7.88 4.74
C PRO A 49 0.80 8.08 5.92
N ALA A 50 1.92 7.37 5.89
CA ALA A 50 2.95 7.52 6.92
C ALA A 50 3.57 8.94 6.87
N PRO A 51 3.75 9.61 8.03
CA PRO A 51 4.43 10.89 8.08
C PRO A 51 5.86 10.80 7.52
N ALA A 52 6.27 11.77 6.71
CA ALA A 52 7.62 11.80 6.13
C ALA A 52 8.75 11.62 7.15
N PRO A 53 8.71 12.23 8.37
CA PRO A 53 9.75 12.00 9.38
C PRO A 53 9.92 10.53 9.78
N TRP A 54 8.86 9.71 9.71
CA TRP A 54 8.95 8.29 10.02
C TRP A 54 9.67 7.52 8.91
N LEU A 55 9.39 7.84 7.65
CA LEU A 55 10.07 7.25 6.51
C LEU A 55 11.58 7.57 6.53
N LYS A 56 11.94 8.78 6.96
CA LYS A 56 13.34 9.24 7.09
C LYS A 56 14.13 8.51 8.19
N LEU A 57 13.48 7.74 9.07
CA LEU A 57 14.19 6.89 10.04
C LEU A 57 14.83 5.66 9.36
N ALA A 58 14.30 5.23 8.21
CA ALA A 58 14.78 4.06 7.47
C ALA A 58 15.50 4.41 6.16
N HIS A 59 15.22 5.59 5.59
CA HIS A 59 15.69 6.00 4.27
C HIS A 59 16.40 7.36 4.31
N ALA A 60 17.27 7.61 3.32
CA ALA A 60 17.90 8.92 3.14
C ALA A 60 16.84 10.01 2.96
N ALA A 61 17.02 11.15 3.63
CA ALA A 61 15.99 12.18 3.72
C ALA A 61 15.65 12.81 2.35
N ASP A 62 16.66 13.01 1.51
CA ASP A 62 16.53 13.52 0.15
C ASP A 62 15.75 12.56 -0.75
N TYR A 63 15.99 11.26 -0.62
CA TYR A 63 15.24 10.24 -1.36
C TYR A 63 13.76 10.22 -0.95
N VAL A 64 13.46 10.31 0.35
CA VAL A 64 12.07 10.39 0.83
C VAL A 64 11.36 11.62 0.26
N ASP A 65 12.01 12.79 0.29
CA ASP A 65 11.44 14.03 -0.22
C ASP A 65 11.19 13.95 -1.74
N GLN A 66 12.12 13.33 -2.50
CA GLN A 66 11.95 13.08 -3.93
C GLN A 66 10.79 12.12 -4.25
N VAL A 67 10.65 11.02 -3.50
CA VAL A 67 9.55 10.06 -3.69
C VAL A 67 8.20 10.73 -3.42
N ILE A 68 8.06 11.44 -2.31
CA ILE A 68 6.80 12.11 -1.94
C ILE A 68 6.42 13.19 -2.95
N ALA A 69 7.41 13.92 -3.48
CA ALA A 69 7.18 14.95 -4.50
C ALA A 69 7.02 14.41 -5.93
N CYS A 70 7.13 13.08 -6.13
CA CYS A 70 7.18 12.45 -7.46
C CYS A 70 8.29 13.05 -8.36
N GLN A 71 9.47 13.29 -7.79
CA GLN A 71 10.64 13.91 -8.43
C GLN A 71 11.90 13.04 -8.30
N VAL A 72 11.72 11.72 -8.22
CA VAL A 72 12.83 10.77 -8.20
C VAL A 72 13.63 10.92 -9.50
N PRO A 73 14.97 11.07 -9.44
CA PRO A 73 15.79 11.13 -10.64
C PRO A 73 15.62 9.90 -11.53
N GLU A 74 15.60 10.10 -12.85
CA GLU A 74 15.42 9.03 -13.86
C GLU A 74 16.37 7.84 -13.66
N LYS A 75 17.62 8.08 -13.26
CA LYS A 75 18.60 7.02 -12.99
C LYS A 75 18.22 6.08 -11.82
N ILE A 76 17.34 6.55 -10.92
CA ILE A 76 16.86 5.81 -9.74
C ILE A 76 15.50 5.19 -10.03
N GLU A 77 14.61 5.93 -10.70
CA GLU A 77 13.24 5.52 -11.04
C GLU A 77 13.18 4.12 -11.67
N ARG A 78 12.10 3.39 -11.37
CA ARG A 78 11.84 2.04 -11.87
C ARG A 78 10.37 1.93 -12.24
N GLU A 79 10.11 1.23 -13.34
CA GLU A 79 8.78 0.72 -13.70
C GLU A 79 8.31 -0.39 -12.75
#